data_AF-A0A2N1A2I3-F1
#
_entry.id   AF-A0A2N1A2I3-F1
#
_cell.length_a   1.000
_cell.length_b   1.000
_cell.length_c   1.000
_cell.angle_alpha   90.00
_cell.angle_beta   90.00
_cell.angle_gamma   90.00
#
_symmetry.space_group_name_H-M   'P 1'
#
loop_
_entity.id
_entity.type
_entity.pdbx_description
1 polymer ?
#
loop_
_entity_poly.entity_id
_entity_poly.type
_entity_poly.pdbx_seq_one_letter_code
_entity_poly.pdbx_strand_id
1 'polypeptide(L)'
;MHTKPLTKTQQVWLDHINKATDQNLSMSAYAKQNNLALKSLYNARALLMKKGILPSISSHYLVPLTVTPPSHPTITTSCRITLSNGVLIECSDIDITTLLNRASQL
;
A
#
# COMPACT_ATOMS: atom_id res chain seq x y z
N MET A 1 -28.04 3.14 6.20
CA MET A 1 -27.10 2.28 6.97
C MET A 1 -27.85 1.02 7.41
N HIS A 2 -27.88 -0.05 6.61
CA HIS A 2 -28.67 -1.26 6.93
C HIS A 2 -27.90 -2.20 7.86
N THR A 3 -28.03 -2.00 9.18
CA THR A 3 -27.50 -2.89 10.21
C THR A 3 -28.36 -4.14 10.33
N LYS A 4 -28.19 -5.10 9.41
CA LYS A 4 -28.85 -6.41 9.54
C LYS A 4 -28.18 -7.16 10.69
N PRO A 5 -28.90 -7.50 11.78
CA PRO A 5 -28.30 -8.11 12.96
C PRO A 5 -27.58 -9.40 12.58
N LEU A 6 -26.37 -9.60 13.13
CA LEU A 6 -25.61 -10.83 12.90
C LEU A 6 -26.45 -12.02 13.34
N THR A 7 -26.47 -13.06 12.51
CA THR A 7 -27.06 -14.34 12.89
C THR A 7 -26.21 -14.97 14.00
N LYS A 8 -26.79 -15.76 14.92
CA LYS A 8 -26.07 -16.42 16.02
C LYS A 8 -24.82 -17.17 15.55
N THR A 9 -24.91 -17.85 14.41
CA THR A 9 -23.78 -18.54 13.77
C THR A 9 -22.67 -17.57 13.35
N GLN A 10 -23.00 -16.38 12.86
CA GLN A 10 -22.01 -15.38 12.45
C GLN A 10 -21.27 -14.79 13.66
N GLN A 11 -21.95 -14.63 14.80
CA GLN A 11 -21.30 -14.20 16.05
C GLN A 11 -20.29 -15.25 16.54
N VAL A 12 -20.65 -16.54 16.48
CA VAL A 12 -19.74 -17.63 16.85
C VAL A 12 -18.49 -17.61 15.97
N TRP A 13 -18.65 -17.44 14.65
CA TRP A 13 -17.48 -17.34 13.76
C TRP A 13 -16.64 -16.09 14.02
N LEU A 14 -17.26 -14.97 14.38
CA LEU A 14 -16.54 -13.75 14.72
C LEU A 14 -15.72 -13.91 16.00
N ASP A 15 -16.29 -14.58 17.01
CA ASP A 15 -15.57 -14.93 18.25
C ASP A 15 -14.35 -15.81 17.97
N HIS A 16 -14.49 -16.83 17.11
CA HIS A 16 -13.37 -17.67 16.68
C HIS A 16 -12.28 -16.87 15.93
N ILE A 17 -12.66 -15.92 15.07
CA ILE A 17 -11.69 -15.09 14.35
C ILE A 17 -10.94 -14.16 15.33
N ASN A 18 -11.65 -13.53 16.27
CA ASN A 18 -11.02 -12.69 17.28
C ASN A 18 -10.04 -13.49 18.15
N LYS A 19 -10.46 -14.67 18.63
CA LYS A 19 -9.58 -15.57 19.39
C LYS A 19 -8.34 -16.00 18.61
N ALA A 20 -8.47 -16.23 17.30
CA ALA A 20 -7.31 -16.53 16.45
C ALA A 20 -6.33 -15.35 16.37
N THR A 21 -6.86 -14.11 16.30
CA THR A 21 -6.06 -12.88 16.32
C THR A 21 -5.39 -12.67 17.68
N ASP A 22 -6.10 -12.85 18.80
CA ASP A 22 -5.55 -12.73 20.15
C ASP A 22 -4.40 -13.73 20.38
N GLN A 23 -4.56 -14.95 19.87
CA GLN A 23 -3.54 -16.00 19.96
C GLN A 23 -2.37 -15.81 18.97
N ASN A 24 -2.41 -14.79 18.10
CA ASN A 24 -1.45 -14.58 17.01
C ASN A 24 -1.22 -15.83 16.15
N LEU A 25 -2.25 -16.68 16.03
CA LEU A 25 -2.18 -17.91 15.25
C LEU A 25 -2.67 -17.65 13.83
N SER A 26 -2.02 -18.31 12.86
CA SER A 26 -2.56 -18.35 11.51
C SER A 26 -3.93 -19.02 11.51
N MET A 27 -4.83 -18.59 10.63
CA MET A 27 -6.18 -19.17 10.53
C MET A 27 -6.15 -20.69 10.30
N SER A 28 -5.12 -21.20 9.61
CA SER A 28 -4.91 -22.63 9.41
C SER A 28 -4.47 -23.35 10.68
N ALA A 29 -3.59 -22.75 11.48
CA ALA A 29 -3.19 -23.30 12.78
C ALA A 29 -4.37 -23.32 13.77
N TYR A 30 -5.12 -22.21 13.85
CA TYR A 30 -6.30 -22.12 14.71
C TYR A 30 -7.39 -23.12 14.32
N ALA A 31 -7.62 -23.31 13.01
CA ALA A 31 -8.59 -24.29 12.52
C ALA A 31 -8.21 -25.73 12.92
N LYS A 32 -6.93 -26.08 12.79
CA LYS A 32 -6.43 -27.40 13.21
C LYS A 32 -6.58 -27.62 14.71
N GLN A 33 -6.27 -26.61 15.52
CA GLN A 33 -6.34 -26.70 16.98
C GLN A 33 -7.76 -26.83 17.51
N ASN A 34 -8.73 -26.19 16.85
CA ASN A 34 -10.14 -26.21 17.26
C ASN A 34 -10.99 -27.22 16.49
N ASN A 35 -10.38 -28.13 15.71
CA ASN A 35 -11.07 -29.09 14.83
C ASN A 35 -12.12 -28.43 13.91
N LEU A 36 -11.84 -27.21 13.43
CA LEU A 36 -12.72 -26.48 12.53
C LEU A 36 -12.34 -26.75 11.07
N ALA A 37 -13.34 -26.89 10.21
CA ALA A 37 -13.11 -27.00 8.78
C ALA A 37 -12.56 -25.67 8.24
N LEU A 38 -11.31 -25.68 7.75
CA LEU A 38 -10.62 -24.50 7.24
C LEU A 38 -11.43 -23.77 6.16
N LYS A 39 -12.07 -24.53 5.26
CA LYS A 39 -12.93 -24.00 4.20
C LYS A 39 -14.14 -23.23 4.77
N SER A 40 -14.76 -23.76 5.82
CA SER A 40 -15.90 -23.12 6.48
C SER A 40 -15.48 -21.83 7.20
N LEU A 41 -14.30 -21.82 7.82
CA LEU A 41 -13.72 -20.64 8.48
C LEU A 41 -13.45 -19.51 7.46
N TYR A 42 -12.83 -19.83 6.32
CA TYR A 42 -12.60 -18.84 5.25
C TYR A 42 -13.91 -18.35 4.62
N ASN A 43 -14.88 -19.22 4.41
CA ASN A 43 -16.20 -18.84 3.90
C ASN A 43 -16.94 -17.91 4.88
N ALA A 44 -16.90 -18.22 6.17
CA ALA A 44 -17.50 -17.38 7.21
C ALA A 44 -16.81 -16.00 7.27
N ARG A 45 -15.48 -15.97 7.19
CA ARG A 45 -14.70 -14.72 7.11
C ARG A 45 -15.08 -13.88 5.89
N ALA A 46 -15.16 -14.49 4.71
CA ALA A 46 -15.57 -13.80 3.48
C ALA A 46 -16.98 -13.22 3.57
N LEU A 47 -17.91 -13.95 4.20
CA LEU A 47 -19.29 -13.49 4.42
C LEU A 47 -19.36 -12.33 5.41
N LEU A 48 -18.52 -12.34 6.46
CA LEU A 48 -18.39 -11.25 7.42
C LEU A 48 -17.73 -10.00 6.80
N MET A 49 -16.74 -10.18 5.92
CA MET A 49 -16.12 -9.08 5.15
C MET A 49 -17.12 -8.46 4.17
N LYS A 50 -17.91 -9.26 3.44
CA LYS A 50 -18.95 -8.77 2.53
C LYS A 50 -20.03 -7.95 3.27
N LYS A 51 -20.27 -8.27 4.55
CA LYS A 51 -21.18 -7.53 5.42
C LYS A 51 -20.56 -6.25 6.04
N GLY A 52 -19.27 -6.00 5.82
CA GLY A 52 -18.55 -4.85 6.37
C GLY A 52 -18.23 -4.96 7.85
N ILE A 53 -18.34 -6.16 8.45
CA ILE A 53 -18.08 -6.40 9.88
C ILE A 53 -16.59 -6.58 10.14
N LEU A 54 -15.89 -7.24 9.20
CA LEU A 54 -14.44 -7.35 9.23
C LEU A 54 -13.83 -6.41 8.19
N PRO A 55 -12.67 -5.80 8.48
CA PRO A 55 -11.93 -5.03 7.50
C PRO A 55 -11.66 -5.92 6.30
N SER A 56 -12.11 -5.46 5.13
CA SER A 56 -11.78 -6.14 3.89
C SER A 56 -10.28 -6.01 3.69
N ILE A 57 -9.53 -7.07 3.98
CA ILE A 57 -8.13 -7.20 3.57
C ILE A 57 -8.19 -7.40 2.06
N SER A 58 -8.39 -6.30 1.34
CA SER A 58 -8.12 -6.31 -0.07
C SER A 58 -6.64 -6.63 -0.19
N SER A 59 -6.34 -7.76 -0.83
CA SER A 59 -4.99 -8.14 -1.24
C SER A 59 -4.50 -7.22 -2.37
N HIS A 60 -4.72 -5.91 -2.24
CA HIS A 60 -3.97 -4.93 -2.97
C HIS A 60 -2.61 -4.85 -2.27
N TYR A 61 -1.66 -5.64 -2.78
CA TYR A 61 -0.22 -5.45 -2.54
C TYR A 61 0.30 -4.15 -3.18
N LEU A 62 -0.52 -3.11 -3.23
CA LEU A 62 -0.17 -1.77 -3.69
C LEU A 62 -0.70 -0.81 -2.62
N VAL A 63 0.07 -0.72 -1.54
CA VAL A 63 -0.02 0.43 -0.64
C VAL A 63 0.48 1.63 -1.45
N PRO A 64 -0.28 2.71 -1.61
CA PRO A 64 0.26 3.94 -2.14
C PRO A 64 1.37 4.36 -1.17
N LEU A 65 2.62 4.25 -1.60
CA LEU A 65 3.72 4.91 -0.92
C LEU A 65 3.36 6.39 -0.97
N THR A 66 2.87 6.92 0.15
CA THR A 66 2.75 8.37 0.31
C THR A 66 4.19 8.85 0.41
N VAL A 67 4.80 9.08 -0.75
CA VAL A 67 6.01 9.87 -0.85
C VAL A 67 5.57 11.21 -0.29
N THR A 68 5.93 11.47 0.97
CA THR A 68 5.99 12.84 1.47
C THR A 68 6.68 13.62 0.35
N PRO A 69 6.04 14.63 -0.25
CA PRO A 69 6.71 15.38 -1.31
C PRO A 69 8.06 15.78 -0.72
N PRO A 70 9.19 15.38 -1.34
CA PRO A 70 10.46 15.92 -0.91
C PRO A 70 10.25 17.42 -0.97
N SER A 71 10.37 18.09 0.18
CA SER A 71 10.50 19.54 0.24
C SER A 71 11.47 19.88 -0.87
N HIS A 72 11.00 20.46 -1.98
CA HIS A 72 11.82 20.70 -3.17
C HIS A 72 13.12 21.32 -2.67
N PRO A 73 14.26 20.59 -2.67
CA PRO A 73 15.48 21.32 -2.77
C PRO A 73 15.41 21.84 -4.21
N THR A 74 15.32 23.15 -4.39
CA THR A 74 15.82 23.78 -5.60
C THR A 74 17.25 23.29 -5.73
N ILE A 75 17.43 22.16 -6.44
CA ILE A 75 18.76 21.63 -6.70
C ILE A 75 19.33 22.61 -7.71
N THR A 76 19.98 23.64 -7.20
CA THR A 76 20.77 24.60 -7.96
C THR A 76 21.97 23.83 -8.52
N THR A 77 21.70 23.11 -9.59
CA THR A 77 22.68 22.28 -10.28
C THR A 77 23.52 23.20 -11.15
N SER A 78 24.82 23.25 -10.86
CA SER A 78 25.78 23.94 -11.72
C SER A 78 26.13 23.03 -12.90
N CYS A 79 25.95 23.52 -14.13
CA CYS A 79 26.35 22.82 -15.35
C CYS A 79 27.63 23.44 -15.91
N ARG A 80 28.55 22.61 -16.41
CA ARG A 80 29.79 23.05 -17.04
C ARG A 80 29.87 22.47 -18.44
N ILE A 81 29.88 23.33 -19.45
CA ILE A 81 29.95 22.97 -20.86
C ILE A 81 31.34 23.29 -21.39
N THR A 82 32.04 22.29 -21.91
CA THR A 82 33.36 22.45 -22.52
C THR A 82 33.27 22.34 -24.03
N LEU A 83 33.72 23.37 -24.74
CA LEU A 83 33.78 23.43 -26.19
C LEU A 83 35.14 22.91 -26.70
N SER A 84 35.16 22.38 -27.93
CA SER A 84 36.37 21.79 -28.54
C SER A 84 37.50 22.78 -28.80
N ASN A 85 37.22 24.08 -28.75
CA ASN A 85 38.19 25.17 -28.80
C ASN A 85 38.82 25.50 -27.43
N GLY A 86 38.49 24.74 -26.38
CA GLY A 86 39.02 24.93 -25.02
C GLY A 86 38.26 25.95 -24.19
N VAL A 87 37.19 26.55 -24.72
CA VAL A 87 36.33 27.47 -23.94
C VAL A 87 35.43 26.66 -23.00
N LEU A 88 35.34 27.12 -21.76
CA LEU A 88 34.55 26.50 -20.71
C LEU A 88 33.49 27.49 -20.23
N ILE A 89 32.24 27.06 -20.28
CA ILE A 89 31.08 27.83 -19.83
C ILE A 89 30.56 27.17 -18.56
N GLU A 90 30.53 27.93 -17.47
CA GLU A 90 30.01 27.48 -16.18
C GLU A 90 28.73 28.23 -15.88
N CYS A 91 27.66 27.48 -15.68
CA CYS A 91 26.33 28.00 -15.45
C CYS A 91 25.87 27.52 -14.08
N SER A 92 25.72 28.45 -13.14
CA SER A 92 25.14 28.19 -11.82
C SER A 92 23.64 28.50 -11.86
N ASP A 93 22.85 27.81 -11.05
CA ASP A 93 21.39 28.04 -10.92
C ASP A 93 20.56 27.70 -12.17
N ILE A 94 20.84 26.55 -12.81
CA ILE A 94 19.98 26.08 -13.91
C ILE A 94 18.92 25.13 -13.38
N ASP A 95 17.66 25.41 -13.72
CA ASP A 95 16.59 24.42 -13.61
C ASP A 95 16.70 23.41 -14.77
N ILE A 96 17.48 22.35 -14.54
CA ILE A 96 17.74 21.28 -15.53
C ILE A 96 16.44 20.66 -16.05
N THR A 97 15.36 20.66 -15.26
CA THR A 97 14.09 20.06 -15.71
C THR A 97 13.47 20.87 -16.85
N THR A 98 13.55 22.20 -16.79
CA THR A 98 13.08 23.06 -17.89
C THR A 98 13.97 22.96 -19.12
N LEU A 99 15.29 22.81 -18.92
CA LEU A 99 16.27 22.67 -20.00
C LEU A 99 16.10 21.34 -20.76
N LEU A 100 16.00 20.22 -20.05
CA LEU A 100 15.84 18.89 -20.65
C LEU A 100 14.51 18.76 -21.40
N ASN A 101 13.43 19.30 -20.84
CA ASN A 101 12.13 19.30 -21.50
C ASN A 101 12.16 20.10 -22.81
N ARG A 102 12.84 21.25 -22.86
CA ARG A 102 12.99 22.01 -24.12
C ARG A 102 13.93 21.35 -25.13
N ALA A 103 15.01 20.72 -24.67
CA ALA A 103 15.94 20.02 -25.55
C ALA A 103 15.29 18.81 -26.26
N SER A 104 14.34 18.13 -25.60
CA SER A 104 13.59 17.01 -26.20
C SER A 104 12.57 17.40 -27.27
N GLN A 105 12.36 18.70 -27.52
CA GLN A 105 11.40 19.23 -28.50
C GLN A 105 12.06 19.78 -29.78
N LEU A 106 13.39 19.69 -29.89
CA LEU A 106 14.17 20.03 -31.08
C LEU A 106 14.59 18.75 -31.82
#